data_AF-G5E272-F1
#
_entry.id   AF-G5E272-F1
#
_cell.length_a   1.000
_cell.length_b   1.000
_cell.length_c   1.000
_cell.angle_alpha   90.00
_cell.angle_beta   90.00
_cell.angle_gamma   90.00
#
_symmetry.space_group_name_H-M   'P 1'
#
loop_
_entity.id
_entity.type
_entity.pdbx_description
1 polymer ?
#
loop_
_entity_poly.entity_id
_entity_poly.type
_entity_poly.pdbx_seq_one_letter_code
_entity_poly.pdbx_strand_id
1 'polypeptide(L)'
;DEFSEVIKALKNHEDKMRVVPNKADQIETQQLTRVYGALMWSLGKIVNTPEVIRVYIGSFWSHPLLIPDNRKLFEAEEQDLFRDIQSLPRNAALEKLNDLIKRARLAKVHAYIISSLKKDIAHLMVLVRQEETQKPVQMVKGGAFEGTQNGPFGHGYGEGAGEGIGDADWVVSRDKPMYDEIFYTLSPANGKVTGANAKREMVKSKLPNTVLGKIWKLADIDKDGMLDDEFALANHL
;
A
#
# COMPACT_ATOMS: atom_id res chain seq x y z
N ASP A 1 -25.32 19.27 -13.06
CA ASP A 1 -26.38 18.53 -12.37
C ASP A 1 -25.82 17.48 -11.45
N GLU A 2 -25.95 17.73 -10.14
CA GLU A 2 -25.53 16.82 -9.06
C GLU A 2 -26.15 15.43 -9.20
N PHE A 3 -27.42 15.35 -9.64
CA PHE A 3 -28.11 14.06 -9.85
C PHE A 3 -27.46 13.20 -10.93
N SER A 4 -26.94 13.82 -12.01
CA SER A 4 -26.22 13.09 -13.06
C SER A 4 -24.88 12.54 -12.56
N GLU A 5 -24.20 13.27 -11.67
CA GLU A 5 -22.95 12.80 -11.05
C GLU A 5 -23.19 11.61 -10.13
N VAL A 6 -24.27 11.63 -9.34
CA VAL A 6 -24.65 10.48 -8.50
C VAL A 6 -24.93 9.24 -9.35
N ILE A 7 -25.66 9.36 -10.46
CA ILE A 7 -25.92 8.22 -11.35
C ILE A 7 -24.61 7.71 -11.97
N LYS A 8 -23.69 8.60 -12.36
CA LYS A 8 -22.37 8.20 -12.87
C LYS A 8 -21.53 7.49 -11.80
N ALA A 9 -21.67 7.83 -10.53
CA ALA A 9 -21.01 7.12 -9.43
C ALA A 9 -21.52 5.68 -9.24
N LEU A 10 -22.77 5.41 -9.68
CA LEU A 10 -23.38 4.07 -9.66
C LEU A 10 -23.03 3.21 -10.89
N LYS A 11 -22.08 3.65 -11.71
CA LYS A 11 -21.60 2.90 -12.89
C LYS A 11 -21.14 1.49 -12.50
N ASN A 12 -21.52 0.50 -13.29
CA ASN A 12 -21.34 -0.96 -13.07
C ASN A 12 -22.27 -1.60 -12.02
N HIS A 13 -23.22 -0.83 -11.48
CA HIS A 13 -24.29 -1.32 -10.60
C HIS A 13 -25.68 -0.99 -11.16
N GLU A 14 -25.78 -0.84 -12.49
CA GLU A 14 -27.02 -0.47 -13.17
C GLU A 14 -28.11 -1.55 -12.98
N ASP A 15 -27.70 -2.82 -12.86
CA ASP A 15 -28.56 -3.98 -12.61
C ASP A 15 -29.32 -3.90 -11.28
N LYS A 16 -28.78 -3.13 -10.32
CA LYS A 16 -29.36 -2.92 -8.98
C LYS A 16 -30.20 -1.65 -8.90
N MET A 17 -30.19 -0.82 -9.93
CA MET A 17 -30.98 0.40 -9.95
C MET A 17 -32.45 0.10 -10.25
N ARG A 18 -33.33 0.78 -9.52
CA ARG A 18 -34.78 0.79 -9.75
C ARG A 18 -35.23 2.24 -9.75
N VAL A 19 -35.87 2.67 -10.83
CA VAL A 19 -36.31 4.07 -10.99
C VAL A 19 -37.79 4.14 -10.71
N VAL A 20 -38.19 5.05 -9.82
CA VAL A 20 -39.58 5.17 -9.37
C VAL A 20 -40.04 6.62 -9.53
N PRO A 21 -40.74 6.98 -10.62
CA PRO A 21 -41.39 8.27 -10.78
C PRO A 21 -42.61 8.30 -9.86
N ASN A 22 -42.43 8.87 -8.67
CA ASN A 22 -43.48 8.95 -7.67
C ASN A 22 -44.49 10.07 -7.99
N LYS A 23 -45.66 10.04 -7.35
CA LYS A 23 -46.74 11.03 -7.50
C LYS A 23 -47.32 11.12 -8.92
N ALA A 24 -47.33 10.00 -9.63
CA ALA A 24 -47.87 9.92 -10.99
C ALA A 24 -49.38 10.22 -11.08
N ASP A 25 -50.10 10.18 -9.96
CA ASP A 25 -51.53 10.47 -9.86
C ASP A 25 -51.85 11.98 -9.84
N GLN A 26 -50.83 12.84 -9.75
CA GLN A 26 -51.01 14.31 -9.78
C GLN A 26 -51.09 14.89 -11.20
N ILE A 27 -50.82 14.08 -12.21
CA ILE A 27 -50.74 14.51 -13.61
C ILE A 27 -51.65 13.65 -14.47
N GLU A 28 -52.19 14.25 -15.54
CA GLU A 28 -53.02 13.55 -16.51
C GLU A 28 -52.22 12.56 -17.34
N THR A 29 -52.89 11.56 -17.91
CA THR A 29 -52.27 10.48 -18.70
C THR A 29 -51.35 10.98 -19.83
N GLN A 30 -51.74 12.04 -20.54
CA GLN A 30 -50.89 12.60 -21.60
C GLN A 30 -49.61 13.24 -21.06
N GLN A 31 -49.71 13.96 -19.94
CA GLN A 31 -48.56 14.56 -19.28
C GLN A 31 -47.63 13.49 -18.71
N LEU A 32 -48.20 12.43 -18.13
CA LEU A 32 -47.46 11.28 -17.61
C LEU A 32 -46.60 10.62 -18.70
N THR A 33 -47.17 10.37 -19.88
CA THR A 33 -46.42 9.82 -21.02
C THR A 33 -45.28 10.74 -21.46
N ARG A 34 -45.49 12.06 -21.46
CA ARG A 34 -44.44 13.04 -21.79
C ARG A 34 -43.32 13.05 -20.77
N VAL A 35 -43.66 13.03 -19.47
CA VAL A 35 -42.68 12.99 -18.37
C VAL A 35 -41.88 11.68 -18.42
N TYR A 36 -42.55 10.55 -18.65
CA TYR A 36 -41.90 9.25 -18.81
C TYR A 36 -40.91 9.26 -19.99
N GLY A 37 -41.33 9.76 -21.15
CA GLY A 37 -40.46 9.89 -22.32
C GLY A 37 -39.24 10.78 -22.05
N ALA A 38 -39.44 11.92 -21.39
CA ALA A 38 -38.34 12.82 -21.01
C ALA A 38 -37.37 12.17 -20.01
N LEU A 39 -37.88 11.43 -19.03
CA LEU A 39 -37.09 10.70 -18.05
C LEU A 39 -36.23 9.63 -18.75
N MET A 40 -36.83 8.79 -19.58
CA MET A 40 -36.11 7.74 -20.30
C MET A 40 -35.05 8.31 -21.24
N TRP A 41 -35.36 9.43 -21.91
CA TRP A 41 -34.39 10.14 -22.75
C TRP A 41 -33.20 10.66 -21.94
N SER A 42 -33.46 11.23 -20.76
CA SER A 42 -32.40 11.73 -19.87
C SER A 42 -31.53 10.58 -19.33
N LEU A 43 -32.15 9.48 -18.88
CA LEU A 43 -31.46 8.30 -18.38
C LEU A 43 -30.60 7.67 -19.48
N GLY A 44 -31.12 7.54 -20.70
CA GLY A 44 -30.36 6.98 -21.83
C GLY A 44 -29.11 7.80 -22.22
N LYS A 45 -29.06 9.10 -21.87
CA LYS A 45 -27.84 9.91 -22.06
C LYS A 45 -26.80 9.69 -20.95
N ILE A 46 -27.26 9.38 -19.74
CA ILE A 46 -26.41 9.29 -18.55
C ILE A 46 -25.90 7.86 -18.37
N VAL A 47 -26.77 6.88 -18.60
CA VAL A 47 -26.51 5.45 -18.43
C VAL A 47 -25.97 4.90 -19.74
N ASN A 48 -24.69 4.53 -19.74
CA ASN A 48 -24.00 4.01 -20.93
C ASN A 48 -24.10 2.49 -21.01
N THR A 49 -25.32 1.95 -20.94
CA THR A 49 -25.61 0.52 -21.09
C THR A 49 -26.67 0.32 -22.17
N PRO A 50 -26.56 -0.73 -23.00
CA PRO A 50 -27.61 -1.06 -23.97
C PRO A 50 -28.89 -1.58 -23.28
N GLU A 51 -28.79 -1.98 -22.02
CA GLU A 51 -29.92 -2.44 -21.21
C GLU A 51 -30.75 -1.27 -20.69
N VAL A 52 -32.07 -1.39 -20.85
CA VAL A 52 -33.03 -0.37 -20.42
C VAL A 52 -33.37 -0.56 -18.94
N ILE A 53 -33.16 0.48 -18.13
CA ILE A 53 -33.51 0.44 -16.71
C ILE A 53 -35.02 0.34 -16.53
N ARG A 54 -35.46 -0.58 -15.66
CA ARG A 54 -36.87 -0.74 -15.30
C ARG A 54 -37.37 0.46 -14.48
N VAL A 55 -38.50 1.01 -14.90
CA VAL A 55 -39.16 2.15 -14.27
C VAL A 55 -40.53 1.71 -13.73
N TYR A 56 -40.83 2.02 -12.47
CA TYR A 56 -42.10 1.67 -11.81
C TYR A 56 -42.91 2.94 -11.57
N ILE A 57 -43.90 3.17 -12.41
CA ILE A 57 -44.73 4.38 -12.36
C ILE A 57 -45.83 4.19 -11.33
N GLY A 58 -45.94 5.09 -10.36
CA GLY A 58 -46.99 5.00 -9.35
C GLY A 58 -47.03 6.16 -8.38
N SER A 59 -47.95 6.06 -7.43
CA SER A 59 -48.02 6.96 -6.28
C SER A 59 -47.94 6.12 -5.01
N PHE A 60 -46.76 6.08 -4.41
CA PHE A 60 -46.42 5.16 -3.31
C PHE A 60 -46.76 5.80 -1.97
N TRP A 61 -48.05 6.01 -1.73
CA TRP A 61 -48.57 6.54 -0.47
C TRP A 61 -49.90 5.89 -0.07
N SER A 62 -50.31 6.10 1.17
CA SER A 62 -51.57 5.54 1.68
C SER A 62 -52.80 6.42 1.40
N HIS A 63 -52.63 7.52 0.68
CA HIS A 63 -53.70 8.48 0.41
C HIS A 63 -54.47 8.11 -0.88
N PRO A 64 -55.76 8.51 -1.00
CA PRO A 64 -56.51 8.33 -2.23
C PRO A 64 -55.84 9.03 -3.43
N LEU A 65 -55.91 8.40 -4.60
CA LEU A 65 -55.38 8.97 -5.85
C LEU A 65 -56.14 10.24 -6.25
N LEU A 66 -55.40 11.28 -6.65
CA LEU A 66 -55.99 12.54 -7.12
C LEU A 66 -56.66 12.35 -8.50
N ILE A 67 -55.93 11.76 -9.46
CA ILE A 67 -56.44 11.39 -10.78
C ILE A 67 -56.44 9.86 -10.90
N PRO A 68 -57.62 9.19 -10.90
CA PRO A 68 -57.70 7.73 -10.86
C PRO A 68 -57.62 7.04 -12.24
N ASP A 69 -57.47 7.79 -13.33
CA ASP A 69 -57.52 7.27 -14.71
C ASP A 69 -56.56 6.08 -14.95
N ASN A 70 -55.37 6.14 -14.36
CA ASN A 70 -54.33 5.12 -14.51
C ASN A 70 -54.20 4.21 -13.28
N ARG A 71 -55.21 4.14 -12.40
CA ARG A 71 -55.15 3.37 -11.15
C ARG A 71 -54.64 1.94 -11.33
N LYS A 72 -55.18 1.22 -12.33
CA LYS A 72 -54.78 -0.17 -12.61
C LYS A 72 -53.30 -0.30 -12.98
N LEU A 73 -52.75 0.68 -13.70
CA LEU A 73 -51.33 0.72 -14.03
C LEU A 73 -50.49 0.93 -12.78
N PHE A 74 -50.87 1.88 -11.91
CA PHE A 74 -50.15 2.15 -10.68
C PHE A 74 -50.14 0.94 -9.73
N GLU A 75 -51.28 0.28 -9.55
CA GLU A 75 -51.39 -0.94 -8.73
C GLU A 75 -50.55 -2.09 -9.31
N ALA A 76 -50.52 -2.25 -10.64
CA ALA A 76 -49.71 -3.27 -11.28
C ALA A 76 -48.20 -3.01 -11.11
N GLU A 77 -47.73 -1.78 -11.34
CA GLU A 77 -46.32 -1.41 -11.15
C GLU A 77 -45.90 -1.46 -9.68
N GLU A 78 -46.80 -1.12 -8.75
CA GLU A 78 -46.56 -1.27 -7.31
C GLU A 78 -46.35 -2.74 -6.92
N GLN A 79 -47.21 -3.64 -7.42
CA GLN A 79 -47.06 -5.08 -7.19
C GLN A 79 -45.77 -5.62 -7.81
N ASP A 80 -45.40 -5.17 -9.01
CA ASP A 80 -44.15 -5.54 -9.66
C ASP A 80 -42.93 -5.10 -8.85
N LEU A 81 -42.94 -3.87 -8.33
CA LEU A 81 -41.87 -3.36 -7.48
C LEU A 81 -41.76 -4.16 -6.18
N PHE A 82 -42.88 -4.46 -5.52
CA PHE A 82 -42.86 -5.24 -4.29
C PHE A 82 -42.40 -6.68 -4.51
N ARG A 83 -42.80 -7.32 -5.62
CA ARG A 83 -42.31 -8.65 -5.97
C ARG A 83 -40.80 -8.65 -6.20
N ASP A 84 -40.29 -7.66 -6.91
CA ASP A 84 -38.86 -7.50 -7.15
C ASP A 84 -38.09 -7.30 -5.82
N ILE A 85 -38.53 -6.36 -4.97
CA ILE A 85 -37.92 -6.10 -3.65
C ILE A 85 -37.95 -7.36 -2.75
N GLN A 86 -39.08 -8.07 -2.71
CA GLN A 86 -39.22 -9.31 -1.94
C GLN A 86 -38.31 -10.44 -2.45
N SER A 87 -37.94 -10.42 -3.74
CA SER A 87 -37.03 -11.40 -4.32
C SER A 87 -35.55 -11.13 -4.00
N LEU A 88 -35.19 -9.89 -3.62
CA LEU A 88 -33.80 -9.48 -3.36
C LEU A 88 -33.08 -10.34 -2.32
N PRO A 89 -33.65 -10.66 -1.14
CA PRO A 89 -32.97 -11.48 -0.14
C PRO A 89 -32.65 -12.89 -0.65
N ARG A 90 -33.54 -13.45 -1.49
CA ARG A 90 -33.39 -14.78 -2.09
C ARG A 90 -32.25 -14.79 -3.12
N ASN A 91 -32.04 -13.67 -3.81
CA ASN A 91 -31.01 -13.50 -4.83
C ASN A 91 -29.68 -12.99 -4.26
N ALA A 92 -29.66 -12.46 -3.04
CA ALA A 92 -28.46 -11.92 -2.40
C ALA A 92 -27.33 -12.95 -2.24
N ALA A 93 -27.65 -14.22 -1.98
CA ALA A 93 -26.65 -15.28 -1.90
C ALA A 93 -25.98 -15.54 -3.26
N LEU A 94 -26.76 -15.55 -4.34
CA LEU A 94 -26.25 -15.70 -5.70
C LEU A 94 -25.44 -14.48 -6.16
N GLU A 95 -25.89 -13.26 -5.82
CA GLU A 95 -25.13 -12.04 -6.08
C GLU A 95 -23.77 -12.06 -5.35
N LYS A 96 -23.74 -12.43 -4.06
CA LYS A 96 -22.49 -12.57 -3.31
C LYS A 96 -21.55 -13.59 -3.93
N LEU A 97 -22.09 -14.71 -4.42
CA LEU A 97 -21.32 -15.72 -5.13
C LEU A 97 -20.74 -15.16 -6.44
N ASN A 98 -21.55 -14.45 -7.22
CA ASN A 98 -21.09 -13.83 -8.47
C ASN A 98 -20.01 -12.77 -8.22
N ASP A 99 -20.15 -11.95 -7.18
CA ASP A 99 -19.16 -10.94 -6.80
C ASP A 99 -17.85 -11.59 -6.31
N LEU A 100 -17.95 -12.71 -5.59
CA LEU A 100 -16.78 -13.50 -5.19
C LEU A 100 -16.05 -14.07 -6.41
N ILE A 101 -16.78 -14.62 -7.40
CA ILE A 101 -16.19 -15.13 -8.64
C ILE A 101 -15.48 -14.01 -9.41
N LYS A 102 -16.11 -12.83 -9.54
CA LYS A 102 -15.52 -11.66 -10.18
C LYS A 102 -14.20 -11.26 -9.49
N ARG A 103 -14.20 -11.17 -8.15
CA ARG A 103 -13.00 -10.85 -7.36
C ARG A 103 -11.91 -11.92 -7.50
N ALA A 104 -12.27 -13.20 -7.45
CA ALA A 104 -11.31 -14.29 -7.58
C ALA A 104 -10.60 -14.26 -8.95
N ARG A 105 -11.34 -13.98 -10.03
CA ARG A 105 -10.75 -13.80 -11.37
C ARG A 105 -9.78 -12.62 -11.42
N LEU A 106 -10.18 -11.47 -10.88
CA LEU A 106 -9.33 -10.28 -10.85
C LEU A 106 -8.04 -10.51 -10.05
N ALA A 107 -8.14 -11.15 -8.87
CA ALA A 107 -6.99 -11.51 -8.05
C ALA A 107 -6.03 -12.45 -8.79
N LYS A 108 -6.57 -13.44 -9.53
CA LYS A 108 -5.76 -14.36 -10.34
C LYS A 108 -5.01 -13.62 -11.46
N VAL A 109 -5.67 -12.70 -12.17
CA VAL A 109 -5.02 -11.87 -13.20
C VAL A 109 -3.89 -11.04 -12.59
N HIS A 110 -4.16 -10.38 -11.45
CA HIS A 110 -3.17 -9.56 -10.77
C HIS A 110 -1.95 -10.37 -10.34
N ALA A 111 -2.16 -11.58 -9.81
CA ALA A 111 -1.08 -12.49 -9.44
C ALA A 111 -0.20 -12.88 -10.65
N TYR A 112 -0.79 -13.17 -11.82
CA TYR A 112 -0.02 -13.46 -13.02
C TYR A 112 0.80 -12.25 -13.51
N ILE A 113 0.22 -11.05 -13.50
CA ILE A 113 0.92 -9.83 -13.90
C ILE A 113 2.15 -9.61 -13.01
N ILE A 114 1.98 -9.65 -11.69
CA ILE A 114 3.09 -9.48 -10.74
C ILE A 114 4.14 -10.57 -10.94
N SER A 115 3.71 -11.82 -11.15
CA SER A 115 4.65 -12.93 -11.38
C SER A 115 5.47 -12.73 -12.65
N SER A 116 4.87 -12.21 -13.74
CA SER A 116 5.60 -11.90 -14.97
C SER A 116 6.58 -10.76 -14.75
N LEU A 117 6.11 -9.65 -14.16
CA LEU A 117 6.95 -8.48 -13.88
C LEU A 117 8.14 -8.84 -13.00
N LYS A 118 7.94 -9.66 -11.95
CA LYS A 118 9.04 -10.12 -11.09
C LYS A 118 10.09 -10.90 -11.88
N LYS A 119 9.67 -11.76 -12.81
CA LYS A 119 10.57 -12.53 -13.66
C LYS A 119 11.36 -11.61 -14.60
N ASP A 120 10.68 -10.65 -15.22
CA ASP A 120 11.28 -9.75 -16.20
C ASP A 120 12.22 -8.74 -15.54
N ILE A 121 11.85 -8.17 -14.38
CA ILE A 121 12.70 -7.27 -13.59
C ILE A 121 13.95 -8.00 -13.10
N ALA A 122 13.83 -9.24 -12.63
CA ALA A 122 15.00 -10.02 -12.21
C ALA A 122 15.98 -10.23 -13.37
N HIS A 123 15.47 -10.50 -14.58
CA HIS A 123 16.30 -10.62 -15.78
C HIS A 123 16.92 -9.28 -16.19
N LEU A 124 16.15 -8.18 -16.18
CA LEU A 124 16.64 -6.85 -16.51
C LEU A 124 17.69 -6.36 -15.52
N MET A 125 17.57 -6.64 -14.23
CA MET A 125 18.57 -6.31 -13.22
C MET A 125 19.92 -6.99 -13.48
N VAL A 126 19.89 -8.23 -13.97
CA VAL A 126 21.12 -8.94 -14.37
C VAL A 126 21.74 -8.29 -15.60
N LEU A 127 20.93 -7.96 -16.61
CA LEU A 127 21.40 -7.29 -17.83
C LEU A 127 21.97 -5.89 -17.54
N VAL A 128 21.31 -5.11 -16.67
CA VAL A 128 21.79 -3.77 -16.27
C VAL A 128 23.13 -3.85 -15.57
N ARG A 129 23.32 -4.81 -14.64
CA ARG A 129 24.64 -5.02 -14.01
C ARG A 129 25.72 -5.38 -15.02
N GLN A 130 25.39 -6.24 -15.98
CA GLN A 130 26.34 -6.61 -17.05
C GLN A 130 26.70 -5.40 -17.93
N GLU A 131 25.72 -4.58 -18.29
CA GLU A 131 25.97 -3.34 -19.02
C GLU A 131 26.81 -2.33 -18.22
N GLU A 132 26.54 -2.14 -16.92
CA GLU A 132 27.33 -1.26 -16.05
C GLU A 132 28.78 -1.72 -15.95
N THR A 133 29.03 -3.03 -15.90
CA THR A 133 30.40 -3.57 -15.92
C THR A 133 31.11 -3.45 -17.27
N GLN A 134 30.36 -3.36 -18.38
CA GLN A 134 30.93 -3.26 -19.74
C GLN A 134 31.07 -1.82 -20.24
N LYS A 135 30.27 -0.88 -19.71
CA LYS A 135 30.40 0.53 -20.09
C LYS A 135 31.66 1.11 -19.43
N PRO A 136 32.58 1.71 -20.19
CA PRO A 136 33.68 2.45 -19.59
C PRO A 136 33.08 3.59 -18.74
N VAL A 137 33.65 3.83 -17.55
CA VAL A 137 33.20 4.89 -16.66
C VAL A 137 33.13 6.20 -17.43
N GLN A 138 31.92 6.70 -17.66
CA GLN A 138 31.70 7.93 -18.40
C GLN A 138 32.05 9.10 -17.49
N MET A 139 33.33 9.48 -17.48
CA MET A 139 33.78 10.68 -16.79
C MET A 139 33.21 11.90 -17.52
N VAL A 140 32.48 12.75 -16.79
CA VAL A 140 32.09 14.08 -17.26
C VAL A 140 33.37 14.86 -17.58
N LYS A 141 33.55 15.23 -18.85
CA LYS A 141 34.68 16.05 -19.30
C LYS A 141 34.20 17.49 -19.53
N GLY A 142 34.95 18.45 -18.99
CA GLY A 142 34.70 19.88 -19.14
C GLY A 142 34.22 20.60 -17.86
N GLY A 143 34.60 21.86 -17.72
CA GLY A 143 34.16 22.76 -16.63
C GLY A 143 34.97 22.60 -15.35
N ALA A 144 34.31 22.76 -14.19
CA ALA A 144 34.94 22.67 -12.87
C ALA A 144 35.49 21.27 -12.49
N PHE A 145 35.34 20.27 -13.38
CA PHE A 145 35.74 18.87 -13.19
C PHE A 145 36.97 18.49 -14.02
N GLU A 146 37.51 19.40 -14.83
CA GLU A 146 38.68 19.17 -15.67
C GLU A 146 39.91 19.86 -15.06
N GLY A 147 40.87 19.10 -14.52
CA GLY A 147 42.18 19.63 -14.12
C GLY A 147 42.69 19.34 -12.71
N THR A 148 41.99 18.59 -11.85
CA THR A 148 42.52 18.24 -10.52
C THR A 148 42.62 16.74 -10.35
N GLN A 149 43.74 16.14 -10.81
CA GLN A 149 44.07 14.75 -10.45
C GLN A 149 44.28 14.57 -8.94
N ASN A 150 44.50 15.67 -8.21
CA ASN A 150 44.49 15.71 -6.75
C ASN A 150 43.50 16.80 -6.33
N GLY A 151 42.43 16.43 -5.63
CA GLY A 151 41.61 17.42 -4.93
C GLY A 151 42.46 18.19 -3.90
N PRO A 152 41.99 19.35 -3.40
CA PRO A 152 42.73 20.16 -2.42
C PRO A 152 42.96 19.45 -1.07
N PHE A 153 42.42 18.24 -0.90
CA PHE A 153 42.57 17.39 0.28
C PHE A 153 43.20 16.04 -0.05
N GLY A 154 44.17 15.95 -0.97
CA GLY A 154 45.13 14.82 -1.09
C GLY A 154 44.59 13.41 -1.36
N HIS A 155 43.27 13.18 -1.34
CA HIS A 155 42.60 11.91 -1.56
C HIS A 155 41.54 12.12 -2.64
N GLY A 156 41.51 11.22 -3.62
CA GLY A 156 40.60 11.30 -4.76
C GLY A 156 39.13 11.27 -4.34
N TYR A 157 38.27 11.92 -5.12
CA TYR A 157 36.83 11.78 -4.95
C TYR A 157 36.43 10.33 -5.24
N GLY A 158 35.85 9.64 -4.26
CA GLY A 158 35.28 8.29 -4.43
C GLY A 158 36.17 7.13 -3.99
N GLU A 159 37.39 7.38 -3.54
CA GLU A 159 38.32 6.32 -3.10
C GLU A 159 37.91 5.65 -1.77
N GLY A 160 37.03 6.29 -0.99
CA GLY A 160 36.52 5.73 0.28
C GLY A 160 35.22 4.91 0.16
N ALA A 161 34.56 4.88 -1.00
CA ALA A 161 33.27 4.20 -1.12
C ALA A 161 33.39 2.67 -1.25
N GLY A 162 34.61 2.17 -1.51
CA GLY A 162 34.90 0.73 -1.69
C GLY A 162 35.89 0.15 -0.68
N GLU A 163 36.52 0.98 0.16
CA GLU A 163 37.42 0.51 1.22
C GLU A 163 36.62 -0.33 2.23
N GLY A 164 36.97 -1.61 2.36
CA GLY A 164 36.32 -2.55 3.29
C GLY A 164 35.17 -3.40 2.71
N ILE A 165 34.73 -3.19 1.45
CA ILE A 165 33.65 -4.02 0.84
C ILE A 165 34.05 -5.50 0.70
N GLY A 166 35.35 -5.80 0.64
CA GLY A 166 35.90 -7.16 0.60
C GLY A 166 36.34 -7.72 1.95
N ASP A 167 36.39 -6.90 3.00
CA ASP A 167 36.78 -7.32 4.34
C ASP A 167 35.53 -7.79 5.09
N ALA A 168 35.17 -9.05 4.85
CA ALA A 168 34.07 -9.72 5.55
C ALA A 168 34.42 -10.11 7.00
N ASP A 169 35.66 -9.89 7.44
CA ASP A 169 36.12 -10.25 8.77
C ASP A 169 35.94 -9.07 9.73
N TRP A 170 35.32 -9.33 10.88
CA TRP A 170 35.08 -8.31 11.89
C TRP A 170 36.43 -7.81 12.42
N VAL A 171 36.69 -6.50 12.38
CA VAL A 171 38.02 -5.92 12.72
C VAL A 171 38.49 -6.33 14.12
N VAL A 172 37.54 -6.52 15.05
CA VAL A 172 37.81 -6.92 16.43
C VAL A 172 38.20 -8.41 16.54
N SER A 173 37.93 -9.24 15.54
CA SER A 173 38.24 -10.69 15.53
C SER A 173 39.72 -10.99 15.84
N ARG A 174 40.64 -10.13 15.42
CA ARG A 174 42.09 -10.32 15.64
C ARG A 174 42.47 -10.25 17.11
N ASP A 175 41.88 -9.32 17.84
CA ASP A 175 42.21 -9.04 19.25
C ASP A 175 41.17 -9.65 20.22
N LYS A 176 40.08 -10.22 19.70
CA LYS A 176 39.01 -10.86 20.47
C LYS A 176 39.53 -11.83 21.55
N PRO A 177 40.51 -12.72 21.29
CA PRO A 177 41.01 -13.63 22.32
C PRO A 177 41.57 -12.92 23.55
N MET A 178 42.23 -11.76 23.37
CA MET A 178 42.77 -10.97 24.47
C MET A 178 41.65 -10.31 25.30
N TYR A 179 40.59 -9.86 24.63
CA TYR A 179 39.43 -9.27 25.32
C TYR A 179 38.58 -10.33 26.03
N ASP A 180 38.48 -11.54 25.46
CA ASP A 180 37.78 -12.66 26.07
C ASP A 180 38.44 -13.10 27.40
N GLU A 181 39.78 -13.07 27.51
CA GLU A 181 40.46 -13.34 28.78
C GLU A 181 40.04 -12.37 29.90
N ILE A 182 39.91 -11.09 29.57
CA ILE A 182 39.44 -10.06 30.51
C ILE A 182 37.94 -10.27 30.80
N PHE A 183 37.15 -10.59 29.78
CA PHE A 183 35.72 -10.84 29.89
C PHE A 183 35.42 -11.98 30.88
N TYR A 184 36.10 -13.11 30.75
CA TYR A 184 35.92 -14.24 31.67
C TYR A 184 36.42 -13.95 33.09
N THR A 185 37.48 -13.13 33.22
CA THR A 185 37.97 -12.67 34.53
C THR A 185 36.90 -11.86 35.30
N LEU A 186 36.03 -11.15 34.58
CA LEU A 186 34.94 -10.36 35.15
C LEU A 186 33.72 -11.20 35.62
N SER A 187 33.80 -12.53 35.50
CA SER A 187 32.76 -13.48 35.93
C SER A 187 31.37 -13.17 35.34
N PRO A 188 31.18 -13.36 34.02
CA PRO A 188 29.91 -13.10 33.36
C PRO A 188 28.79 -14.01 33.89
N ALA A 189 27.58 -13.47 34.02
CA ALA A 189 26.39 -14.25 34.36
C ALA A 189 25.65 -14.58 33.06
N ASN A 190 25.43 -15.88 32.79
CA ASN A 190 24.79 -16.35 31.54
C ASN A 190 25.47 -15.86 30.25
N GLY A 191 26.80 -15.70 30.27
CA GLY A 191 27.55 -15.22 29.10
C GLY A 191 27.43 -13.72 28.83
N LYS A 192 26.89 -12.94 29.79
CA LYS A 192 26.87 -11.47 29.74
C LYS A 192 27.52 -10.85 30.97
N VAL A 193 28.26 -9.76 30.79
CA VAL A 193 28.81 -8.94 31.88
C VAL A 193 27.84 -7.81 32.19
N THR A 194 27.49 -7.65 33.47
CA THR A 194 26.62 -6.54 33.89
C THR A 194 27.28 -5.18 33.65
N GLY A 195 26.51 -4.15 33.32
CA GLY A 195 27.07 -2.81 33.09
C GLY A 195 27.82 -2.22 34.28
N ALA A 196 27.52 -2.65 35.51
CA ALA A 196 28.32 -2.27 36.68
C ALA A 196 29.75 -2.84 36.63
N ASN A 197 29.92 -4.10 36.22
CA ASN A 197 31.24 -4.74 36.11
C ASN A 197 32.00 -4.22 34.88
N ALA A 198 31.33 -4.10 33.73
CA ALA A 198 31.95 -3.54 32.52
C ALA A 198 32.41 -2.09 32.73
N LYS A 199 31.61 -1.24 33.39
CA LYS A 199 32.01 0.13 33.73
C LYS A 199 33.25 0.18 34.63
N ARG A 200 33.38 -0.74 35.59
CA ARG A 200 34.59 -0.79 36.45
C ARG A 200 35.84 -1.10 35.63
N GLU A 201 35.73 -1.96 34.63
CA GLU A 201 36.86 -2.26 33.74
C GLU A 201 37.18 -1.07 32.83
N MET A 202 36.16 -0.48 32.18
CA MET A 202 36.32 0.65 31.27
C MET A 202 36.95 1.88 31.95
N VAL A 203 36.68 2.14 33.22
CA VAL A 203 37.30 3.27 33.95
C VAL A 203 38.82 3.09 34.14
N LYS A 204 39.34 1.86 34.11
CA LYS A 204 40.80 1.61 34.18
C LYS A 204 41.56 2.16 32.96
N SER A 205 40.89 2.37 31.83
CA SER A 205 41.46 3.00 30.64
C SER A 205 41.89 4.46 30.86
N LYS A 206 41.45 5.09 31.97
CA LYS A 206 41.69 6.51 32.31
C LYS A 206 41.10 7.50 31.30
N LEU A 207 40.13 7.06 30.50
CA LEU A 207 39.40 7.95 29.60
C LEU A 207 38.39 8.81 30.37
N PRO A 208 38.08 10.03 29.90
CA PRO A 208 37.04 10.87 30.47
C PRO A 208 35.67 10.16 30.43
N ASN A 209 34.85 10.34 31.48
CA ASN A 209 33.52 9.74 31.58
C ASN A 209 32.61 10.08 30.38
N THR A 210 32.81 11.24 29.75
CA THR A 210 32.09 11.64 28.54
C THR A 210 32.43 10.77 27.33
N VAL A 211 33.66 10.27 27.24
CA VAL A 211 34.13 9.35 26.20
C VAL A 211 33.66 7.94 26.51
N LEU A 212 33.83 7.48 27.76
CA LEU A 212 33.35 6.16 28.19
C LEU A 212 31.83 5.99 27.98
N GLY A 213 31.05 7.04 28.22
CA GLY A 213 29.61 7.02 27.94
C GLY A 213 29.26 6.97 26.45
N LYS A 214 30.12 7.48 25.56
CA LYS A 214 29.95 7.33 24.11
C LYS A 214 30.33 5.92 23.65
N ILE A 215 31.43 5.39 24.15
CA ILE A 215 31.88 4.01 23.88
C ILE A 215 30.79 3.03 24.31
N TRP A 216 30.25 3.18 25.52
CA TRP A 216 29.12 2.36 26.00
C TRP A 216 27.94 2.35 25.03
N LYS A 217 27.50 3.53 24.59
CA LYS A 217 26.34 3.67 23.68
C LYS A 217 26.58 3.08 22.29
N LEU A 218 27.83 2.94 21.88
CA LEU A 218 28.21 2.35 20.59
C LEU A 218 28.42 0.83 20.71
N ALA A 219 28.87 0.36 21.86
CA ALA A 219 29.12 -1.05 22.12
C ALA A 219 27.84 -1.84 22.46
N ASP A 220 26.93 -1.25 23.25
CA ASP A 220 25.64 -1.84 23.64
C ASP A 220 24.62 -1.73 22.49
N ILE A 221 24.67 -2.68 21.56
CA ILE A 221 23.91 -2.72 20.31
C ILE A 221 22.46 -3.11 20.60
N ASP A 222 22.24 -4.09 21.48
CA ASP A 222 20.90 -4.57 21.84
C ASP A 222 20.21 -3.74 22.94
N LYS A 223 20.96 -2.86 23.63
CA LYS A 223 20.49 -1.90 24.65
C LYS A 223 19.91 -2.60 25.89
N ASP A 224 20.39 -3.79 26.21
CA ASP A 224 19.93 -4.54 27.38
C ASP A 224 20.67 -4.13 28.68
N GLY A 225 21.70 -3.29 28.57
CA GLY A 225 22.48 -2.78 29.70
C GLY A 225 23.51 -3.78 30.26
N MET A 226 23.74 -4.87 29.54
CA MET A 226 24.80 -5.85 29.75
C MET A 226 25.62 -5.97 28.47
N LEU A 227 26.83 -6.54 28.53
CA LEU A 227 27.68 -6.71 27.35
C LEU A 227 28.07 -8.18 27.20
N ASP A 228 27.93 -8.72 25.99
CA ASP A 228 28.43 -10.04 25.59
C ASP A 228 29.67 -9.91 24.68
N ASP A 229 29.58 -10.30 23.41
CA ASP A 229 30.60 -10.03 22.38
C ASP A 229 30.83 -8.52 22.17
N GLU A 230 29.83 -7.72 22.57
CA GLU A 230 29.90 -6.26 22.67
C GLU A 230 31.03 -5.78 23.60
N PHE A 231 31.47 -6.58 24.57
CA PHE A 231 32.60 -6.22 25.42
C PHE A 231 33.91 -6.13 24.62
N ALA A 232 34.11 -7.00 23.63
CA ALA A 232 35.28 -6.92 22.75
C ALA A 232 35.23 -5.64 21.89
N LEU A 233 34.03 -5.25 21.43
CA LEU A 233 33.83 -3.98 20.73
C LEU A 233 34.11 -2.78 21.64
N ALA A 234 33.66 -2.82 22.90
CA ALA A 234 33.89 -1.76 23.88
C ALA A 234 35.38 -1.56 24.23
N ASN A 235 36.20 -2.62 24.17
CA ASN A 235 37.64 -2.52 24.41
C ASN A 235 38.42 -2.11 23.15
N HIS A 236 37.87 -2.35 21.96
CA HIS A 236 38.47 -1.92 20.70
C HIS A 236 38.28 -0.41 20.45
N LEU A 237 37.17 0.17 20.90
CA LEU A 237 36.81 1.59 20.79
C LEU A 237 37.50 2.48 21.83
#